data_AF-A0A8I1N489-F1
#
_entry.id   AF-A0A8I1N489-F1
#
_cell.length_a   1.000
_cell.length_b   1.000
_cell.length_c   1.000
_cell.angle_alpha   90.00
_cell.angle_beta   90.00
_cell.angle_gamma   90.00
#
_symmetry.space_group_name_H-M   'P 1'
#
loop_
_entity.id
_entity.type
_entity.pdbx_description
1 polymer ?
#
loop_
_entity_poly.entity_id
_entity_poly.type
_entity_poly.pdbx_seq_one_letter_code
_entity_poly.pdbx_strand_id
1 'polypeptide(L)'
;MNKMMVAVFNSETVAFEGLSALKALHKDGDITLYATAVLVKDTSGSVSMKQSAEGGPIGTALGLLAGSMVGLLAGPVGLVVGASVGGLAGLVSDLNKGGIDIQFVDDVSKALGPGKVAVLADVEESWTEPVNARIRKLDGVVFRRLRSEVVEDQLARESVEFKAEVKQLKDELAQAHAENKAAIQAQIDEAKKKAQVMQEQAKTRIDQARREADAKIAAMQKQLEHASDRQKARIEKRIAEVKADLEARHAKLQEAGRLAGEALAI
;
A
#
# COMPACT_ATOMS: atom_id res chain seq x y z
N MET A 1 -5.50 -2.76 -14.05
CA MET A 1 -5.11 -3.07 -12.65
C MET A 1 -4.14 -2.04 -12.08
N ASN A 2 -4.44 -1.58 -10.86
CA ASN A 2 -3.67 -0.56 -10.14
C ASN A 2 -2.31 -1.07 -9.67
N LYS A 3 -1.27 -0.24 -9.81
CA LYS A 3 0.11 -0.59 -9.46
C LYS A 3 0.83 0.58 -8.83
N MET A 4 1.70 0.23 -7.88
CA MET A 4 2.79 1.10 -7.47
C MET A 4 3.96 0.90 -8.43
N MET A 5 4.41 1.98 -9.04
CA MET A 5 5.51 1.95 -9.99
C MET A 5 6.65 2.84 -9.48
N VAL A 6 7.89 2.38 -9.64
CA VAL A 6 9.08 3.19 -9.45
C VAL A 6 9.93 3.12 -10.70
N ALA A 7 10.23 4.26 -11.32
CA ALA A 7 11.15 4.38 -12.44
C ALA A 7 12.43 5.07 -11.98
N VAL A 8 13.59 4.42 -12.16
CA VAL A 8 14.90 4.96 -11.75
C VAL A 8 15.65 5.45 -12.97
N PHE A 9 16.21 6.66 -12.88
CA PHE A 9 16.92 7.36 -13.95
C PHE A 9 18.30 7.81 -13.50
N ASN A 10 19.19 8.07 -14.47
CA ASN A 10 20.58 8.41 -14.22
C ASN A 10 20.81 9.87 -13.77
N SER A 11 19.81 10.75 -13.92
CA SER A 11 19.90 12.15 -13.48
C SER A 11 18.52 12.75 -13.21
N GLU A 12 18.51 13.89 -12.50
CA GLU A 12 17.30 14.64 -12.19
C GLU A 12 16.60 15.13 -13.46
N THR A 13 17.34 15.68 -14.43
CA THR A 13 16.78 16.12 -15.72
C THR A 13 16.04 14.99 -16.43
N VAL A 14 16.69 13.83 -16.56
CA VAL A 14 16.09 12.67 -17.25
C VAL A 14 14.89 12.12 -16.47
N ALA A 15 14.91 12.18 -15.14
CA ALA A 15 13.75 11.80 -14.33
C ALA A 15 12.54 12.70 -14.55
N PHE A 16 12.74 14.01 -14.68
CA PHE A 16 11.65 14.94 -14.99
C PHE A 16 11.13 14.80 -16.42
N GLU A 17 11.98 14.43 -17.37
CA GLU A 17 11.55 14.01 -18.72
C GLU A 17 10.71 12.73 -18.65
N GLY A 18 11.13 11.76 -17.84
CA GLY A 18 10.39 10.53 -17.57
C GLY A 18 9.02 10.80 -16.97
N LEU A 19 8.94 11.65 -15.94
CA LEU A 19 7.67 12.07 -15.33
C LEU A 19 6.77 12.78 -16.35
N SER A 20 7.34 13.61 -17.22
CA SER A 20 6.60 14.29 -18.29
C SER A 20 6.06 13.30 -19.31
N ALA A 21 6.83 12.25 -19.65
CA ALA A 21 6.37 11.18 -20.52
C ALA A 21 5.22 10.37 -19.91
N LEU A 22 5.25 10.11 -18.59
CA LEU A 22 4.13 9.48 -17.89
C LEU A 22 2.88 10.37 -17.91
N LYS A 23 3.03 11.68 -17.67
CA LYS A 23 1.92 12.64 -17.75
C LYS A 23 1.31 12.73 -19.15
N ALA A 24 2.13 12.61 -20.19
CA ALA A 24 1.65 12.52 -21.57
C ALA A 24 0.81 11.25 -21.79
N LEU A 25 1.29 10.08 -21.35
CA LEU A 25 0.51 8.83 -21.43
C LEU A 25 -0.81 8.91 -20.65
N HIS A 26 -0.82 9.62 -19.52
CA HIS A 26 -2.06 9.90 -18.78
C HIS A 26 -3.01 10.75 -19.62
N LYS A 27 -2.54 11.86 -20.19
CA LYS A 27 -3.34 12.72 -21.07
C LYS A 27 -3.87 11.94 -22.28
N ASP A 28 -3.07 11.04 -22.83
CA ASP A 28 -3.42 10.22 -23.99
C ASP A 28 -4.34 9.05 -23.65
N GLY A 29 -4.71 8.86 -22.38
CA GLY A 29 -5.62 7.81 -21.95
C GLY A 29 -5.02 6.40 -21.97
N ASP A 30 -3.71 6.27 -22.21
CA ASP A 30 -3.00 5.00 -22.16
C ASP A 30 -2.81 4.51 -20.72
N ILE A 31 -2.65 5.45 -19.78
CA ILE A 31 -2.59 5.18 -18.33
C ILE A 31 -3.43 6.21 -17.54
N THR A 32 -3.60 5.98 -16.25
CA THR A 32 -4.09 6.99 -15.30
C THR A 32 -3.07 7.13 -14.20
N LEU A 33 -2.53 8.34 -14.03
CA LEU A 33 -1.68 8.66 -12.89
C LEU A 33 -2.54 9.23 -11.80
N TYR A 34 -2.51 8.60 -10.63
CA TYR A 34 -3.29 9.06 -9.48
C TYR A 34 -2.44 9.94 -8.55
N ALA A 35 -1.18 9.58 -8.34
CA ALA A 35 -0.22 10.35 -7.57
C ALA A 35 1.19 10.12 -8.12
N THR A 36 2.08 11.10 -7.94
CA THR A 36 3.50 10.96 -8.33
C THR A 36 4.42 11.63 -7.30
N ALA A 37 5.59 11.04 -7.07
CA ALA A 37 6.65 11.62 -6.26
C ALA A 37 8.01 11.45 -6.94
N VAL A 38 8.96 12.34 -6.63
CA VAL A 38 10.33 12.30 -7.15
C VAL A 38 11.29 12.29 -5.98
N LEU A 39 12.06 11.21 -5.87
CA LEU A 39 13.11 11.03 -4.87
C LEU A 39 14.48 11.16 -5.53
N VAL A 40 15.37 11.93 -4.94
CA VAL A 40 16.76 12.06 -5.39
C VAL A 40 17.67 11.42 -4.36
N LYS A 41 18.59 10.57 -4.84
CA LYS A 41 19.72 10.13 -4.03
C LYS A 41 20.94 10.96 -4.42
N ASP A 42 21.41 11.77 -3.48
CA ASP A 42 22.58 12.60 -3.74
C ASP A 42 23.88 11.76 -3.78
N THR A 43 24.99 12.42 -4.10
CA THR A 43 26.31 11.78 -4.19
C THR A 43 26.84 11.29 -2.83
N SER A 44 26.31 11.81 -1.71
CA SER A 44 26.62 11.32 -0.35
C SER A 44 25.82 10.07 0.02
N GLY A 45 24.84 9.69 -0.82
CA GLY A 45 23.97 8.54 -0.61
C GLY A 45 22.68 8.87 0.14
N SER A 46 22.45 10.13 0.51
CA SER A 46 21.23 10.57 1.19
C SER A 46 20.07 10.66 0.20
N VAL A 47 18.89 10.18 0.63
CA VAL A 47 17.67 10.19 -0.18
C VAL A 47 16.73 11.26 0.34
N SER A 48 16.27 12.12 -0.57
CA SER A 48 15.34 13.21 -0.25
C SER A 48 14.22 13.30 -1.29
N MET A 49 13.05 13.80 -0.87
CA MET A 49 11.94 14.05 -1.77
C MET A 49 12.05 15.46 -2.37
N LYS A 50 12.06 15.55 -3.70
CA LYS A 50 12.12 16.84 -4.43
C LYS A 50 10.76 17.38 -4.80
N GLN A 51 9.86 16.49 -5.20
CA GLN A 51 8.51 16.86 -5.61
C GLN A 51 7.54 15.76 -5.20
N SER A 52 6.38 16.17 -4.73
CA SER A 52 5.20 15.32 -4.61
C SER A 52 4.02 16.03 -5.25
N ALA A 53 3.27 15.29 -6.05
CA ALA A 53 1.93 15.66 -6.47
C ALA A 53 0.98 14.70 -5.74
N GLU A 54 0.91 14.87 -4.42
CA GLU A 54 0.16 14.02 -3.50
C GLU A 54 -0.91 14.86 -2.80
N GLY A 55 -2.15 14.38 -2.83
CA GLY A 55 -3.26 14.99 -2.12
C GLY A 55 -4.43 14.03 -1.97
N GLY A 56 -5.08 14.06 -0.81
CA GLY A 56 -6.25 13.24 -0.53
C GLY A 56 -5.97 11.74 -0.35
N PRO A 57 -7.02 10.91 -0.30
CA PRO A 57 -6.94 9.48 0.03
C PRO A 57 -6.02 8.65 -0.90
N ILE A 58 -5.81 9.13 -2.12
CA ILE A 58 -4.95 8.50 -3.12
C ILE A 58 -3.47 8.62 -2.76
N GLY A 59 -3.05 9.78 -2.25
CA GLY A 59 -1.64 10.09 -2.03
C GLY A 59 -1.02 9.33 -0.86
N THR A 60 -1.82 8.82 0.08
CA THR A 60 -1.32 8.18 1.31
C THR A 60 -0.43 6.97 1.03
N ALA A 61 -0.78 6.11 0.08
CA ALA A 61 0.04 4.93 -0.23
C ALA A 61 1.37 5.30 -0.90
N LEU A 62 1.36 6.31 -1.76
CA LEU A 62 2.57 6.81 -2.40
C LEU A 62 3.49 7.51 -1.40
N GLY A 63 2.93 8.32 -0.50
CA GLY A 63 3.66 8.97 0.57
C GLY A 63 4.24 7.97 1.57
N LEU A 64 3.53 6.88 1.88
CA LEU A 64 4.05 5.77 2.69
C LEU A 64 5.24 5.08 2.02
N LEU A 65 5.13 4.75 0.72
CA LEU A 65 6.24 4.18 -0.04
C LEU A 65 7.43 5.15 -0.09
N ALA A 66 7.20 6.41 -0.47
CA ALA A 66 8.23 7.43 -0.55
C ALA A 66 8.91 7.67 0.80
N GLY A 67 8.13 7.82 1.87
CA GLY A 67 8.61 7.98 3.24
C GLY A 67 9.39 6.76 3.73
N SER A 68 8.95 5.54 3.41
CA SER A 68 9.70 4.32 3.75
C SER A 68 11.04 4.24 3.04
N MET A 69 11.10 4.63 1.76
CA MET A 69 12.34 4.68 1.00
C MET A 69 13.29 5.73 1.58
N VAL A 70 12.80 6.92 1.92
CA VAL A 70 13.60 7.95 2.59
C VAL A 70 14.11 7.44 3.94
N GLY A 71 13.23 6.87 4.77
CA GLY A 71 13.58 6.38 6.11
C GLY A 71 14.59 5.21 6.09
N LEU A 72 14.37 4.21 5.23
CA LEU A 72 15.27 3.05 5.11
C LEU A 72 16.63 3.43 4.51
N LEU A 73 16.66 4.42 3.61
CA LEU A 73 17.89 4.81 2.89
C LEU A 73 18.65 5.97 3.52
N ALA A 74 18.09 6.64 4.52
CA ALA A 74 18.78 7.66 5.32
C ALA A 74 19.87 7.10 6.25
N GLY A 75 20.04 5.76 6.32
CA GLY A 75 21.08 5.10 7.12
C GLY A 75 20.79 5.04 8.63
N PRO A 76 21.76 4.62 9.47
CA PRO A 76 21.57 4.42 10.92
C PRO A 76 21.09 5.66 11.67
N VAL A 77 21.33 6.86 11.14
CA VAL A 77 20.91 8.14 11.72
C VAL A 77 19.40 8.38 11.48
N GLY A 78 18.81 7.79 10.44
CA GLY A 78 17.35 7.82 10.19
C GLY A 78 16.55 6.82 11.03
N LEU A 79 17.21 5.84 11.65
CA LEU A 79 16.59 4.81 12.52
C LEU A 79 16.51 5.23 14.00
N VAL A 80 16.84 6.48 14.35
CA VAL A 80 17.08 6.87 15.75
C VAL A 80 15.83 7.02 16.62
N VAL A 81 14.60 6.89 16.09
CA VAL A 81 13.42 6.89 16.96
C VAL A 81 13.06 5.44 17.37
N GLY A 82 13.85 4.86 18.28
CA GLY A 82 13.38 3.79 19.19
C GLY A 82 13.79 2.33 18.91
N ALA A 83 14.81 2.05 18.10
CA ALA A 83 15.14 0.68 17.70
C ALA A 83 16.09 -0.06 18.68
N SER A 84 15.52 -0.86 19.58
CA SER A 84 16.17 -2.10 20.04
C SER A 84 16.06 -3.19 18.95
N VAL A 85 16.65 -4.38 19.12
CA VAL A 85 16.46 -5.51 18.19
C VAL A 85 14.97 -5.82 17.96
N GLY A 86 14.12 -5.59 18.97
CA GLY A 86 12.65 -5.67 18.85
C GLY A 86 12.02 -4.52 18.04
N GLY A 87 12.62 -3.33 18.04
CA GLY A 87 12.14 -2.18 17.29
C GLY A 87 12.41 -2.27 15.78
N LEU A 88 13.53 -2.85 15.35
CA LEU A 88 13.79 -3.08 13.91
C LEU A 88 12.86 -4.15 13.33
N ALA A 89 12.70 -5.27 14.05
CA ALA A 89 11.74 -6.31 13.67
C ALA A 89 10.29 -5.79 13.70
N GLY A 90 9.96 -4.93 14.69
CA GLY A 90 8.67 -4.25 14.79
C GLY A 90 8.40 -3.33 13.62
N LEU A 91 9.35 -2.47 13.24
CA LEU A 91 9.24 -1.58 12.06
C LEU A 91 9.05 -2.37 10.76
N VAL A 92 9.80 -3.46 10.58
CA VAL A 92 9.66 -4.36 9.42
C VAL A 92 8.26 -4.99 9.37
N SER A 93 7.75 -5.45 10.51
CA SER A 93 6.39 -5.99 10.63
C SER A 93 5.33 -4.93 10.34
N ASP A 94 5.49 -3.70 10.86
CA ASP A 94 4.57 -2.61 10.68
C ASP A 94 4.54 -2.09 9.24
N LEU A 95 5.68 -2.05 8.55
CA LEU A 95 5.77 -1.71 7.12
C LEU A 95 5.05 -2.74 6.25
N ASN A 96 5.26 -4.03 6.53
CA ASN A 96 4.55 -5.12 5.84
C ASN A 96 3.03 -5.06 6.09
N LYS A 97 2.59 -4.79 7.33
CA LYS A 97 1.18 -4.52 7.67
C LYS A 97 0.63 -3.22 7.05
N GLY A 98 1.53 -2.28 6.73
CA GLY A 98 1.23 -1.07 5.96
C GLY A 98 1.09 -1.32 4.46
N GLY A 99 1.37 -2.54 3.99
CA GLY A 99 1.34 -2.89 2.56
C GLY A 99 2.61 -2.50 1.79
N ILE A 100 3.69 -2.14 2.49
CA ILE A 100 5.00 -1.84 1.91
C ILE A 100 5.83 -3.12 1.95
N ASP A 101 6.22 -3.63 0.79
CA ASP A 101 7.14 -4.76 0.73
C ASP A 101 8.58 -4.28 0.72
N ILE A 102 9.30 -4.72 1.74
CA ILE A 102 10.72 -4.46 1.94
C ILE A 102 11.57 -5.00 0.79
N GLN A 103 11.21 -6.14 0.18
CA GLN A 103 11.92 -6.67 -0.98
C GLN A 103 11.80 -5.72 -2.18
N PHE A 104 10.60 -5.16 -2.39
CA PHE A 104 10.39 -4.18 -3.45
C PHE A 104 11.20 -2.89 -3.20
N VAL A 105 11.21 -2.41 -1.95
CA VAL A 105 12.03 -1.25 -1.58
C VAL A 105 13.52 -1.54 -1.76
N ASP A 106 14.00 -2.72 -1.36
CA ASP A 106 15.40 -3.15 -1.50
C ASP A 106 15.83 -3.24 -2.98
N ASP A 107 15.01 -3.83 -3.84
CA ASP A 107 15.29 -3.93 -5.28
C ASP A 107 15.39 -2.55 -5.95
N VAL A 108 14.49 -1.64 -5.61
CA VAL A 108 14.54 -0.25 -6.07
C VAL A 108 15.79 0.45 -5.54
N SER A 109 16.16 0.19 -4.29
CA SER A 109 17.31 0.81 -3.62
C SER A 109 18.65 0.40 -4.23
N LYS A 110 18.77 -0.85 -4.69
CA LYS A 110 19.94 -1.33 -5.45
C LYS A 110 20.09 -0.62 -6.78
N ALA A 111 18.98 -0.29 -7.44
CA ALA A 111 19.00 0.47 -8.70
C ALA A 111 19.25 1.98 -8.48
N LEU A 112 18.77 2.53 -7.37
CA LEU A 112 18.93 3.93 -6.96
C LEU A 112 20.32 4.16 -6.33
N GLY A 113 21.34 4.19 -7.19
CA GLY A 113 22.70 4.57 -6.82
C GLY A 113 22.88 6.08 -6.56
N PRO A 114 24.01 6.52 -5.98
CA PRO A 114 24.31 7.94 -5.77
C PRO A 114 24.22 8.74 -7.07
N GLY A 115 23.59 9.92 -7.02
CA GLY A 115 23.33 10.80 -8.18
C GLY A 115 22.11 10.41 -9.03
N LYS A 116 21.47 9.26 -8.75
CA LYS A 116 20.27 8.81 -9.48
C LYS A 116 18.99 9.31 -8.84
N VAL A 117 17.92 9.23 -9.62
CA VAL A 117 16.61 9.78 -9.25
C VAL A 117 15.52 8.76 -9.52
N ALA A 118 14.61 8.58 -8.57
CA ALA A 118 13.45 7.71 -8.68
C ALA A 118 12.17 8.53 -8.84
N VAL A 119 11.38 8.21 -9.86
CA VAL A 119 10.00 8.69 -10.03
C VAL A 119 9.06 7.59 -9.56
N LEU A 120 8.34 7.87 -8.49
CA LEU A 120 7.30 6.99 -7.94
C LEU A 120 5.96 7.41 -8.52
N ALA A 121 5.10 6.45 -8.83
CA ALA A 121 3.75 6.70 -9.32
C ALA A 121 2.76 5.66 -8.82
N ASP A 122 1.59 6.11 -8.37
CA ASP A 122 0.38 5.29 -8.29
C ASP A 122 -0.30 5.36 -9.65
N VAL A 123 -0.33 4.23 -10.37
CA VAL A 123 -0.72 4.16 -11.78
C VAL A 123 -1.73 3.06 -12.07
N GLU A 124 -2.73 3.39 -12.86
CA GLU A 124 -3.63 2.44 -13.51
C GLU A 124 -3.21 2.23 -14.97
N GLU A 125 -2.70 1.04 -15.28
CA GLU A 125 -2.29 0.67 -16.64
C GLU A 125 -2.89 -0.70 -17.00
N SER A 126 -3.55 -0.78 -18.16
CA SER A 126 -4.01 -2.06 -18.74
C SER A 126 -2.93 -2.72 -19.60
N TRP A 127 -1.96 -1.95 -20.09
CA TRP A 127 -0.82 -2.43 -20.86
C TRP A 127 0.46 -1.70 -20.45
N THR A 128 1.53 -2.45 -20.22
CA THR A 128 2.79 -1.94 -19.67
C THR A 128 3.75 -1.38 -20.73
N GLU A 129 3.64 -1.80 -22.00
CA GLU A 129 4.63 -1.44 -23.02
C GLU A 129 4.68 0.07 -23.34
N PRO A 130 3.57 0.83 -23.40
CA PRO A 130 3.64 2.27 -23.62
C PRO A 130 4.53 2.97 -22.60
N VAL A 131 4.41 2.58 -21.32
CA VAL A 131 5.29 3.06 -20.25
C VAL A 131 6.71 2.55 -20.44
N ASN A 132 6.90 1.24 -20.60
CA ASN A 132 8.23 0.64 -20.73
C ASN A 132 9.03 1.25 -21.89
N ALA A 133 8.40 1.43 -23.05
CA ALA A 133 9.03 2.02 -24.22
C ALA A 133 9.48 3.47 -23.98
N ARG A 134 8.69 4.27 -23.27
CA ARG A 134 9.05 5.65 -22.93
C ARG A 134 10.20 5.71 -21.93
N ILE A 135 10.15 4.89 -20.87
CA ILE A 135 11.19 4.88 -19.84
C ILE A 135 12.50 4.29 -20.37
N ARG A 136 12.44 3.22 -21.17
CA ARG A 136 13.61 2.59 -21.79
C ARG A 136 14.34 3.52 -22.76
N LYS A 137 13.62 4.41 -23.47
CA LYS A 137 14.24 5.44 -24.33
C LYS A 137 15.05 6.48 -23.55
N LEU A 138 14.81 6.58 -22.25
CA LEU A 138 15.50 7.48 -21.32
C LEU A 138 16.52 6.73 -20.46
N ASP A 139 16.89 5.51 -20.86
CA ASP A 139 17.77 4.59 -20.11
C ASP A 139 17.33 4.34 -18.67
N GLY A 140 16.02 4.46 -18.42
CA GLY A 140 15.42 4.22 -17.12
C GLY A 140 15.05 2.75 -16.90
N VAL A 141 14.99 2.35 -15.63
CA VAL A 141 14.54 1.01 -15.20
C VAL A 141 13.23 1.13 -14.44
N VAL A 142 12.26 0.26 -14.72
CA VAL A 142 10.93 0.30 -14.09
C VAL A 142 10.73 -0.91 -13.19
N PHE A 143 10.38 -0.62 -11.93
CA PHE A 143 9.91 -1.57 -10.94
C PHE A 143 8.41 -1.40 -10.79
N ARG A 144 7.68 -2.51 -10.72
CA ARG A 144 6.23 -2.50 -10.49
C ARG A 144 5.88 -3.46 -9.40
N ARG A 145 4.92 -3.04 -8.59
CA ARG A 145 4.22 -3.91 -7.67
C ARG A 145 2.73 -3.72 -7.85
N LEU A 146 2.00 -4.83 -7.86
CA LEU A 146 0.57 -4.74 -7.61
C LEU A 146 0.37 -4.10 -6.24
N ARG A 147 -0.64 -3.24 -6.10
CA ARG A 147 -1.05 -2.74 -4.80
C ARG A 147 -1.73 -3.90 -4.06
N SER A 148 -0.92 -4.84 -3.59
CA SER A 148 -1.36 -6.16 -3.17
C SER A 148 -2.24 -6.08 -1.94
N GLU A 149 -3.31 -6.86 -1.97
CA GLU A 149 -4.30 -7.15 -0.94
C GLU A 149 -3.72 -7.88 0.30
N VAL A 150 -2.38 -7.89 0.46
CA VAL A 150 -1.66 -8.64 1.51
C VAL A 150 -2.19 -8.28 2.90
N VAL A 151 -2.53 -7.00 3.13
CA VAL A 151 -3.03 -6.57 4.43
C VAL A 151 -4.45 -7.07 4.70
N GLU A 152 -5.29 -7.13 3.66
CA GLU A 152 -6.67 -7.59 3.79
C GLU A 152 -6.72 -9.12 3.94
N ASP A 153 -5.89 -9.83 3.18
CA ASP A 153 -5.70 -11.28 3.32
C ASP A 153 -5.13 -11.63 4.70
N GLN A 154 -4.19 -10.83 5.22
CA GLN A 154 -3.63 -11.00 6.56
C GLN A 154 -4.71 -10.77 7.63
N LEU A 155 -5.48 -9.69 7.54
CA LEU A 155 -6.58 -9.41 8.46
C LEU A 155 -7.62 -10.54 8.45
N ALA A 156 -7.97 -11.07 7.27
CA ALA A 156 -8.89 -12.19 7.15
C ALA A 156 -8.36 -13.47 7.82
N ARG A 157 -7.08 -13.80 7.61
CA ARG A 157 -6.41 -14.95 8.26
C ARG A 157 -6.36 -14.79 9.77
N GLU A 158 -5.87 -13.64 10.24
CA GLU A 158 -5.79 -13.34 11.67
C GLU A 158 -7.19 -13.42 12.31
N SER A 159 -8.24 -12.93 11.65
CA SER A 159 -9.62 -13.01 12.19
C SER A 159 -10.12 -14.45 12.39
N VAL A 160 -9.74 -15.38 11.51
CA VAL A 160 -10.08 -16.80 11.62
C VAL A 160 -9.33 -17.45 12.79
N GLU A 161 -8.01 -17.25 12.85
CA GLU A 161 -7.14 -17.77 13.92
C GLU A 161 -7.61 -17.25 15.28
N PHE A 162 -7.93 -15.96 15.33
CA PHE A 162 -8.35 -15.28 16.54
C PHE A 162 -9.66 -15.82 17.10
N LYS A 163 -10.66 -16.04 16.23
CA LYS A 163 -11.93 -16.64 16.63
C LYS A 163 -11.74 -18.05 17.17
N ALA A 164 -10.83 -18.83 16.59
CA ALA A 164 -10.51 -20.17 17.06
C ALA A 164 -9.83 -20.14 18.44
N GLU A 165 -8.88 -19.22 18.66
CA GLU A 165 -8.18 -19.03 19.94
C GLU A 165 -9.16 -18.67 21.06
N VAL A 166 -10.05 -17.68 20.84
CA VAL A 166 -11.04 -17.27 21.86
C VAL A 166 -11.99 -18.42 22.22
N LYS A 167 -12.40 -19.21 21.22
CA LYS A 167 -13.24 -20.39 21.46
C LYS A 167 -12.51 -21.42 22.31
N GLN A 168 -11.26 -21.74 21.96
CA GLN A 168 -10.44 -22.69 22.71
C GLN A 168 -10.23 -22.25 24.17
N LEU A 169 -9.91 -20.97 24.40
CA LEU A 169 -9.73 -20.43 25.75
C LEU A 169 -11.02 -20.53 26.59
N LYS A 170 -12.19 -20.37 25.98
CA LYS A 170 -13.47 -20.56 26.68
C LYS A 170 -13.78 -22.01 27.00
N ASP A 171 -13.48 -22.92 26.07
CA ASP A 171 -13.62 -24.35 26.32
C ASP A 171 -12.67 -24.79 27.46
N GLU A 172 -11.46 -24.24 27.50
CA GLU A 172 -10.49 -24.45 28.59
C GLU A 172 -11.00 -23.86 29.92
N LEU A 173 -11.55 -22.64 29.91
CA LEU A 173 -12.14 -22.02 31.10
C LEU A 173 -13.26 -22.86 31.72
N ALA A 174 -14.08 -23.49 30.87
CA ALA A 174 -15.18 -24.36 31.30
C ALA A 174 -14.67 -25.63 32.01
N GLN A 175 -13.50 -26.14 31.62
CA GLN A 175 -12.89 -27.35 32.17
C GLN A 175 -11.84 -27.07 33.26
N ALA A 176 -11.39 -25.82 33.40
CA ALA A 176 -10.30 -25.46 34.28
C ALA A 176 -10.65 -25.54 35.77
N HIS A 177 -9.67 -25.95 36.57
CA HIS A 177 -9.72 -25.86 38.03
C HIS A 177 -9.70 -24.40 38.50
N ALA A 178 -10.23 -24.15 39.71
CA ALA A 178 -10.42 -22.80 40.26
C ALA A 178 -9.15 -21.93 40.24
N GLU A 179 -7.98 -22.54 40.42
CA GLU A 179 -6.68 -21.88 40.44
C GLU A 179 -6.27 -21.29 39.06
N ASN A 180 -6.70 -21.91 37.96
CA ASN A 180 -6.33 -21.50 36.60
C ASN A 180 -7.38 -20.62 35.92
N LYS A 181 -8.61 -20.58 36.45
CA LYS A 181 -9.72 -19.81 35.85
C LYS A 181 -9.41 -18.32 35.71
N ALA A 182 -8.72 -17.73 36.69
CA ALA A 182 -8.35 -16.32 36.63
C ALA A 182 -7.34 -16.02 35.49
N ALA A 183 -6.37 -16.91 35.29
CA ALA A 183 -5.38 -16.76 34.22
C ALA A 183 -6.01 -16.92 32.83
N ILE A 184 -6.89 -17.91 32.66
CA ILE A 184 -7.60 -18.14 31.40
C ILE A 184 -8.57 -16.98 31.11
N GLN A 185 -9.27 -16.48 32.13
CA GLN A 185 -10.14 -15.31 31.96
C GLN A 185 -9.36 -14.07 31.52
N ALA A 186 -8.16 -13.85 32.07
CA ALA A 186 -7.31 -12.74 31.63
C ALA A 186 -6.86 -12.88 30.17
N GLN A 187 -6.57 -14.11 29.71
CA GLN A 187 -6.26 -14.37 28.30
C GLN A 187 -7.48 -14.13 27.39
N ILE A 188 -8.68 -14.53 27.81
CA ILE A 188 -9.93 -14.24 27.09
C ILE A 188 -10.16 -12.73 26.99
N ASP A 189 -9.93 -11.98 28.08
CA ASP A 189 -10.15 -10.53 28.09
C ASP A 189 -9.15 -9.80 27.19
N GLU A 190 -7.87 -10.21 27.22
CA GLU A 190 -6.85 -9.70 26.30
C GLU A 190 -7.20 -10.06 24.86
N ALA A 191 -7.71 -11.27 24.65
CA ALA A 191 -8.13 -11.66 23.33
C ALA A 191 -9.32 -10.79 22.85
N LYS A 192 -10.34 -10.57 23.68
CA LYS A 192 -11.44 -9.68 23.33
C LYS A 192 -10.99 -8.26 22.96
N LYS A 193 -9.98 -7.70 23.65
CA LYS A 193 -9.41 -6.40 23.27
C LYS A 193 -8.80 -6.42 21.86
N LYS A 194 -8.02 -7.45 21.54
CA LYS A 194 -7.44 -7.61 20.19
C LYS A 194 -8.51 -7.76 19.11
N ALA A 195 -9.57 -8.52 19.36
CA ALA A 195 -10.72 -8.61 18.45
C ALA A 195 -11.42 -7.27 18.23
N GLN A 196 -11.59 -6.45 19.28
CA GLN A 196 -12.15 -5.10 19.14
C GLN A 196 -11.25 -4.22 18.25
N VAL A 197 -9.94 -4.23 18.49
CA VAL A 197 -8.97 -3.48 17.67
C VAL A 197 -9.04 -3.94 16.21
N MET A 198 -9.09 -5.24 15.97
CA MET A 198 -9.19 -5.82 14.63
C MET A 198 -10.50 -5.44 13.93
N GLN A 199 -11.62 -5.44 14.66
CA GLN A 199 -12.92 -5.04 14.12
C GLN A 199 -12.93 -3.55 13.71
N GLU A 200 -12.36 -2.67 14.54
CA GLU A 200 -12.23 -1.24 14.23
C GLU A 200 -11.23 -0.98 13.09
N GLN A 201 -10.15 -1.76 13.02
CA GLN A 201 -9.23 -1.74 11.88
C GLN A 201 -9.93 -2.16 10.59
N ALA A 202 -10.72 -3.23 10.59
CA ALA A 202 -11.48 -3.68 9.42
C ALA A 202 -12.45 -2.59 8.93
N LYS A 203 -13.22 -1.96 9.84
CA LYS A 203 -14.11 -0.83 9.50
C LYS A 203 -13.33 0.35 8.90
N THR A 204 -12.23 0.74 9.55
CA THR A 204 -11.39 1.85 9.09
C THR A 204 -10.83 1.57 7.69
N ARG A 205 -10.42 0.32 7.42
CA ARG A 205 -9.91 -0.11 6.11
C ARG A 205 -10.99 -0.10 5.04
N ILE A 206 -12.22 -0.51 5.36
CA ILE A 206 -13.37 -0.39 4.44
C ILE A 206 -13.57 1.07 4.03
N ASP A 207 -13.61 1.98 5.00
CA ASP A 207 -13.79 3.41 4.72
C ASP A 207 -12.63 4.00 3.93
N GLN A 208 -11.40 3.57 4.21
CA GLN A 208 -10.21 3.98 3.45
C GLN A 208 -10.27 3.48 2.01
N ALA A 209 -10.56 2.19 1.79
CA ALA A 209 -10.67 1.58 0.46
C ALA A 209 -11.76 2.28 -0.37
N ARG A 210 -12.91 2.58 0.24
CA ARG A 210 -13.99 3.31 -0.41
C ARG A 210 -13.58 4.73 -0.82
N ARG A 211 -13.02 5.51 0.11
CA ARG A 211 -12.56 6.88 -0.16
C ARG A 211 -11.50 6.93 -1.26
N GLU A 212 -10.60 5.95 -1.27
CA GLU A 212 -9.59 5.82 -2.31
C GLU A 212 -10.21 5.48 -3.67
N ALA A 213 -11.09 4.49 -3.74
CA ALA A 213 -11.78 4.11 -4.96
C ALA A 213 -12.60 5.28 -5.52
N ASP A 214 -13.35 5.99 -4.68
CA ASP A 214 -14.12 7.17 -5.07
C ASP A 214 -13.22 8.26 -5.67
N ALA A 215 -12.08 8.53 -5.01
CA ALA A 215 -11.12 9.50 -5.51
C ALA A 215 -10.48 9.06 -6.84
N LYS A 216 -10.14 7.78 -7.00
CA LYS A 216 -9.61 7.22 -8.25
C LYS A 216 -10.62 7.29 -9.39
N ILE A 217 -11.88 6.99 -9.10
CA ILE A 217 -13.00 7.12 -10.04
C ILE A 217 -13.18 8.59 -10.43
N ALA A 218 -13.15 9.53 -9.48
CA ALA A 218 -13.24 10.96 -9.77
C ALA A 218 -12.07 11.45 -10.65
N ALA A 219 -10.85 10.98 -10.41
CA ALA A 219 -9.69 11.29 -11.25
C ALA A 219 -9.87 10.78 -12.69
N MET A 220 -10.38 9.56 -12.86
CA MET A 220 -10.70 8.99 -14.18
C MET A 220 -11.87 9.71 -14.85
N GLN A 221 -12.89 10.14 -14.10
CA GLN A 221 -13.99 10.95 -14.62
C GLN A 221 -13.50 12.30 -15.15
N LYS A 222 -12.61 12.97 -14.42
CA LYS A 222 -11.96 14.19 -14.91
C LYS A 222 -11.13 13.93 -16.16
N GLN A 223 -10.46 12.78 -16.24
CA GLN A 223 -9.71 12.38 -17.43
C GLN A 223 -10.63 12.14 -18.65
N LEU A 224 -11.87 11.66 -18.43
CA LEU A 224 -12.86 11.46 -19.50
C LEU A 224 -13.30 12.78 -20.16
N GLU A 225 -13.31 13.90 -19.44
CA GLU A 225 -13.74 15.21 -19.96
C GLU A 225 -12.92 15.69 -21.16
N HIS A 226 -11.67 15.24 -21.27
CA HIS A 226 -10.73 15.61 -22.33
C HIS A 226 -10.40 14.45 -23.27
N ALA A 227 -11.07 13.30 -23.11
CA ALA A 227 -10.79 12.08 -23.85
C ALA A 227 -11.58 11.98 -25.16
N SER A 228 -10.93 11.49 -26.21
CA SER A 228 -11.59 10.99 -27.44
C SER A 228 -12.37 9.70 -27.17
N ASP A 229 -13.27 9.30 -28.07
CA ASP A 229 -14.15 8.14 -27.86
C ASP A 229 -13.37 6.83 -27.62
N ARG A 230 -12.24 6.64 -28.32
CA ARG A 230 -11.37 5.48 -28.09
C ARG A 230 -10.71 5.50 -26.71
N GLN A 231 -10.34 6.68 -26.22
CA GLN A 231 -9.78 6.86 -24.88
C GLN A 231 -10.84 6.66 -23.81
N LYS A 232 -12.08 7.14 -24.04
CA LYS A 232 -13.21 6.96 -23.13
C LYS A 232 -13.46 5.49 -22.82
N ALA A 233 -13.57 4.64 -23.84
CA ALA A 233 -13.78 3.20 -23.64
C ALA A 233 -12.70 2.55 -22.75
N ARG A 234 -11.44 2.99 -22.87
CA ARG A 234 -10.33 2.49 -22.02
C ARG A 234 -10.41 3.01 -20.59
N ILE A 235 -10.80 4.27 -20.39
CA ILE A 235 -10.96 4.86 -19.05
C ILE A 235 -12.19 4.25 -18.35
N GLU A 236 -13.31 4.07 -19.05
CA GLU A 236 -14.52 3.43 -18.53
C GLU A 236 -14.27 1.99 -18.09
N LYS A 237 -13.51 1.22 -18.88
CA LYS A 237 -13.07 -0.12 -18.50
C LYS A 237 -12.31 -0.09 -17.17
N ARG A 238 -11.40 0.87 -16.98
CA ARG A 238 -10.63 1.01 -15.74
C ARG A 238 -11.49 1.43 -14.55
N ILE A 239 -12.49 2.28 -14.76
CA ILE A 239 -13.49 2.61 -13.73
C ILE A 239 -14.22 1.33 -13.29
N ALA A 240 -14.61 0.46 -14.23
CA ALA A 240 -15.25 -0.81 -13.91
C ALA A 240 -14.30 -1.75 -13.14
N GLU A 241 -13.03 -1.83 -13.53
CA GLU A 241 -12.00 -2.61 -12.81
C GLU A 241 -11.83 -2.12 -11.35
N VAL A 242 -11.75 -0.80 -11.13
CA VAL A 242 -11.63 -0.23 -9.77
C VAL A 242 -12.86 -0.51 -8.91
N LYS A 243 -14.06 -0.46 -9.49
CA LYS A 243 -15.29 -0.83 -8.78
C LYS A 243 -15.31 -2.32 -8.40
N ALA A 244 -14.92 -3.20 -9.32
CA ALA A 244 -14.85 -4.63 -9.05
C ALA A 244 -13.82 -4.97 -7.96
N ASP A 245 -12.66 -4.30 -7.98
CA ASP A 245 -11.64 -4.42 -6.93
C ASP A 245 -12.19 -3.97 -5.58
N LEU A 246 -12.85 -2.81 -5.50
CA LEU A 246 -13.46 -2.33 -4.26
C LEU A 246 -14.46 -3.34 -3.67
N GLU A 247 -15.33 -3.92 -4.49
CA GLU A 247 -16.30 -4.92 -4.02
C GLU A 247 -15.62 -6.17 -3.46
N ALA A 248 -14.56 -6.66 -4.13
CA ALA A 248 -13.80 -7.81 -3.66
C ALA A 248 -13.11 -7.53 -2.31
N ARG A 249 -12.48 -6.37 -2.18
CA ARG A 249 -11.82 -5.92 -0.94
C ARG A 249 -12.81 -5.71 0.20
N HIS A 250 -13.95 -5.10 -0.10
CA HIS A 250 -15.02 -4.88 0.85
C HIS A 250 -15.56 -6.19 1.41
N ALA A 251 -15.82 -7.19 0.55
CA ALA A 251 -16.26 -8.51 0.99
C ALA A 251 -15.25 -9.19 1.94
N LYS A 252 -13.96 -9.14 1.64
CA LYS A 252 -12.89 -9.68 2.50
C LYS A 252 -12.85 -8.98 3.87
N LEU A 253 -12.88 -7.65 3.87
CA LEU A 253 -12.81 -6.86 5.10
C LEU A 253 -14.08 -6.98 5.97
N GLN A 254 -15.25 -7.08 5.35
CA GLN A 254 -16.50 -7.35 6.06
C GLN A 254 -16.46 -8.71 6.74
N GLU A 255 -15.96 -9.74 6.06
CA GLU A 255 -15.83 -11.07 6.63
C GLU A 255 -14.85 -11.10 7.80
N ALA A 256 -13.69 -10.44 7.68
CA ALA A 256 -12.73 -10.27 8.76
C ALA A 256 -13.39 -9.59 9.99
N GLY A 257 -14.07 -8.46 9.77
CA GLY A 257 -14.78 -7.74 10.83
C GLY A 257 -15.91 -8.55 11.48
N ARG A 258 -16.62 -9.37 10.70
CA ARG A 258 -17.66 -10.27 11.21
C ARG A 258 -17.07 -11.35 12.11
N LEU A 259 -16.00 -12.01 11.68
CA LEU A 259 -15.32 -13.06 12.45
C LEU A 259 -14.75 -12.50 13.77
N ALA A 260 -14.15 -11.30 13.73
CA ALA A 260 -13.70 -10.60 14.93
C ALA A 260 -14.87 -10.28 15.87
N GLY A 261 -16.00 -9.80 15.34
CA GLY A 261 -17.22 -9.55 16.11
C GLY A 261 -17.82 -10.80 16.75
N GLU A 262 -17.81 -11.93 16.04
CA GLU A 262 -18.25 -13.21 16.60
C GLU A 262 -17.36 -13.67 17.74
N ALA A 263 -16.04 -13.48 17.65
CA ALA A 263 -15.12 -13.78 18.75
C ALA A 263 -15.43 -12.98 20.02
N LEU A 264 -15.98 -11.77 19.91
CA LEU A 264 -16.42 -10.97 21.06
C LEU A 264 -17.69 -11.50 21.72
N ALA A 265 -18.58 -12.09 20.91
CA ALA A 265 -19.90 -12.55 21.32
C ALA A 265 -19.88 -13.98 21.90
N ILE A 266 -18.92 -14.81 21.50
CA ILE A 266 -18.69 -16.13 22.10
C ILE A 266 -18.35 -15.95 23.57
#